data_AF-A0A6P0Z8D2-F1
#
_entry.id   AF-A0A6P0Z8D2-F1
#
_cell.length_a   1.000
_cell.length_b   1.000
_cell.length_c   1.000
_cell.angle_alpha   90.00
_cell.angle_beta   90.00
_cell.angle_gamma   90.00
#
_symmetry.space_group_name_H-M   'P 1'
#
loop_
_entity.id
_entity.type
_entity.pdbx_description
1 polymer ?
#
loop_
_entity_poly.entity_id
_entity_poly.type
_entity_poly.pdbx_seq_one_letter_code
_entity_poly.pdbx_strand_id
1 'polypeptide(L)'
;MSQVPVNLPSWNLLAERSLAGELITRSEALAVLRAPEQVLLEQLAAAYRVRQHYWGNRVRLHFLLNAQSGLCPEDCHYCSQSKISTAQIEKYPLLATEEILKAAAHAEQLKAGTFCMVISGRSPTDSVFAKVLEAVRAVKAQYNL
;
A
#
# COMPACT_ATOMS: atom_id res chain seq x y z
N MET A 1 20.35 -17.80 21.78
CA MET A 1 19.14 -17.57 20.96
C MET A 1 18.71 -18.93 20.42
N SER A 2 17.64 -19.49 21.00
CA SER A 2 17.23 -20.87 20.73
C SER A 2 16.81 -21.02 19.27
N GLN A 3 17.58 -21.79 18.49
CA GLN A 3 17.19 -22.19 17.14
C GLN A 3 16.02 -23.15 17.29
N VAL A 4 14.79 -22.63 17.18
CA VAL A 4 13.62 -23.48 16.96
C VAL A 4 13.90 -24.22 15.64
N PRO A 5 13.91 -25.56 15.60
CA PRO A 5 14.02 -26.29 14.35
C PRO A 5 12.80 -25.93 13.51
N VAL A 6 12.99 -25.05 12.52
CA VAL A 6 11.93 -24.69 11.59
C VAL A 6 11.85 -25.83 10.58
N ASN A 7 10.78 -26.61 10.64
CA ASN A 7 10.44 -27.47 9.53
C ASN A 7 10.04 -26.57 8.36
N LEU A 8 10.98 -26.36 7.42
CA LEU A 8 10.76 -25.46 6.29
C LEU A 8 9.88 -26.17 5.25
N PRO A 9 8.76 -25.59 4.83
CA PRO A 9 7.98 -26.14 3.75
C PRO A 9 8.77 -26.03 2.44
N SER A 10 8.44 -26.87 1.46
CA SER A 10 8.95 -26.68 0.10
C SER A 10 8.38 -25.39 -0.49
N TRP A 11 9.22 -24.38 -0.74
CA TRP A 11 8.80 -23.11 -1.34
C TRP A 11 8.14 -23.31 -2.70
N ASN A 12 8.67 -24.26 -3.48
CA ASN A 12 8.12 -24.65 -4.77
C ASN A 12 6.72 -25.27 -4.65
N LEU A 13 6.50 -26.11 -3.62
CA LEU A 13 5.17 -26.67 -3.36
C LEU A 13 4.17 -25.59 -2.95
N LEU A 14 4.59 -24.61 -2.13
CA LEU A 14 3.73 -23.48 -1.78
C LEU A 14 3.36 -22.63 -3.01
N ALA A 15 4.31 -22.41 -3.93
CA ALA A 15 4.05 -21.72 -5.17
C ALA A 15 3.08 -22.51 -6.09
N GLU A 16 3.25 -23.82 -6.21
CA GLU A 16 2.37 -24.71 -6.98
C GLU A 16 0.94 -24.70 -6.43
N ARG A 17 0.78 -24.83 -5.12
CA ARG A 17 -0.51 -24.73 -4.45
C ARG A 17 -1.17 -23.36 -4.67
N SER A 18 -0.40 -22.27 -4.54
CA SER A 18 -0.91 -20.93 -4.81
C SER A 18 -1.35 -20.75 -6.26
N LEU A 19 -0.63 -21.35 -7.22
CA LEU A 19 -1.02 -21.35 -8.63
C LEU A 19 -2.26 -22.21 -8.90
N ALA A 20 -2.50 -23.25 -8.09
CA ALA A 20 -3.72 -24.05 -8.12
C ALA A 20 -4.92 -23.38 -7.40
N GLY A 21 -4.74 -22.18 -6.83
CA GLY A 21 -5.78 -21.47 -6.08
C GLY A 21 -5.98 -21.99 -4.65
N GLU A 22 -5.07 -22.81 -4.15
CA GLU A 22 -5.09 -23.31 -2.79
C GLU A 22 -4.48 -22.30 -1.80
N LEU A 23 -5.02 -22.27 -0.59
CA LEU A 23 -4.50 -21.44 0.49
C LEU A 23 -3.38 -22.16 1.24
N ILE A 24 -2.37 -21.39 1.64
CA ILE A 24 -1.38 -21.85 2.62
C ILE A 24 -1.97 -21.79 4.03
N THR A 25 -1.53 -22.69 4.90
CA THR A 25 -1.92 -22.70 6.30
C THR A 25 -1.20 -21.61 7.09
N ARG A 26 -1.73 -21.28 8.28
CA ARG A 26 -1.09 -20.31 9.19
C ARG A 26 0.31 -20.74 9.64
N SER A 27 0.52 -22.04 9.85
CA SER A 27 1.83 -22.59 10.22
C SER A 27 2.84 -22.46 9.07
N GLU A 28 2.43 -22.71 7.83
CA GLU A 28 3.27 -22.51 6.65
C GLU A 28 3.62 -21.04 6.44
N ALA A 29 2.64 -20.13 6.57
CA ALA A 29 2.89 -18.70 6.50
C ALA A 29 3.88 -18.23 7.58
N LEU A 30 3.76 -18.75 8.80
CA LEU A 30 4.69 -18.46 9.88
C LEU A 30 6.09 -19.04 9.60
N ALA A 31 6.18 -20.22 8.97
CA ALA A 31 7.45 -20.82 8.58
C ALA A 31 8.17 -19.99 7.51
N VAL A 32 7.43 -19.39 6.55
CA VAL A 32 7.98 -18.44 5.57
C VAL A 32 8.62 -17.24 6.28
N LEU A 33 7.91 -16.64 7.25
CA LEU A 33 8.38 -15.47 8.01
C LEU A 33 9.57 -15.77 8.94
N ARG A 34 9.70 -17.02 9.40
CA ARG A 34 10.77 -17.47 10.30
C ARG A 34 11.93 -18.15 9.58
N ALA A 35 11.85 -18.26 8.26
CA ALA A 35 12.88 -18.91 7.47
C ALA A 35 14.22 -18.17 7.65
N PRO A 36 15.33 -18.91 7.71
CA PRO A 36 16.64 -18.30 7.88
C PRO A 36 17.08 -17.59 6.59
N GLU A 37 17.89 -16.54 6.68
CA GLU A 37 18.25 -15.68 5.53
C GLU A 37 18.88 -16.45 4.35
N GLN A 38 19.54 -17.58 4.62
CA GLN A 38 20.19 -18.39 3.59
C GLN A 38 19.23 -18.93 2.53
N VAL A 39 17.93 -19.05 2.84
CA VAL A 39 16.91 -19.52 1.87
C VAL A 39 16.17 -18.39 1.18
N LEU A 40 16.51 -17.12 1.44
CA LEU A 40 15.81 -15.95 0.90
C LEU A 40 15.68 -15.99 -0.63
N LEU A 41 16.77 -16.34 -1.33
CA LEU A 41 16.77 -16.38 -2.79
C LEU A 41 15.83 -17.47 -3.33
N GLU A 42 15.72 -18.61 -2.64
CA GLU A 42 14.79 -19.69 -3.01
C GLU A 42 13.33 -19.26 -2.78
N GLN A 43 13.06 -18.57 -1.67
CA GLN A 43 11.74 -18.01 -1.38
C GLN A 43 11.33 -16.96 -2.43
N LEU A 44 12.26 -16.07 -2.80
CA LEU A 44 12.04 -15.07 -3.84
C LEU A 44 11.77 -15.72 -5.20
N ALA A 45 12.51 -16.77 -5.57
CA ALA A 45 12.29 -17.50 -6.80
C ALA A 45 10.88 -18.15 -6.84
N ALA A 46 10.45 -18.78 -5.74
CA ALA A 46 9.13 -19.36 -5.63
C ALA A 46 8.01 -18.31 -5.72
N ALA A 47 8.14 -17.19 -5.00
CA ALA A 47 7.19 -16.08 -5.06
C ALA A 47 7.14 -15.44 -6.47
N TYR A 48 8.29 -15.34 -7.14
CA TYR A 48 8.37 -14.83 -8.50
C TYR A 48 7.60 -15.69 -9.50
N ARG A 49 7.61 -17.03 -9.37
CA ARG A 49 6.79 -17.93 -10.21
C ARG A 49 5.31 -17.53 -10.17
N VAL A 50 4.76 -17.32 -8.97
CA VAL A 50 3.37 -16.90 -8.77
C VAL A 50 3.12 -15.52 -9.38
N ARG A 51 3.99 -14.54 -9.06
CA ARG A 51 3.90 -13.18 -9.61
C ARG A 51 3.93 -13.18 -11.15
N GLN A 52 4.88 -13.90 -11.75
CA GLN A 52 5.08 -13.96 -13.20
C GLN A 52 3.87 -14.60 -13.90
N HIS A 53 3.28 -15.64 -13.33
CA HIS A 53 2.08 -16.27 -13.88
C HIS A 53 0.91 -15.28 -14.04
N TYR A 54 0.61 -14.51 -12.99
CA TYR A 54 -0.52 -13.58 -13.02
C TYR A 54 -0.20 -12.23 -13.70
N TRP A 55 1.03 -11.74 -13.57
CA TRP A 55 1.36 -10.35 -13.93
C TRP A 55 2.45 -10.21 -14.99
N GLY A 56 3.12 -11.30 -15.38
CA GLY A 56 4.29 -11.25 -16.27
C GLY A 56 5.35 -10.29 -15.71
N ASN A 57 6.03 -9.53 -16.55
CA ASN A 57 6.96 -8.48 -16.10
C ASN A 57 6.34 -7.08 -16.01
N ARG A 58 5.01 -7.00 -15.84
CA ARG A 58 4.31 -5.72 -15.75
C ARG A 58 4.30 -5.18 -14.33
N VAL A 59 4.30 -3.86 -14.20
CA VAL A 59 4.09 -3.14 -12.94
C VAL A 59 2.98 -2.11 -13.15
N ARG A 60 2.21 -1.83 -12.10
CA ARG A 60 1.22 -0.74 -12.10
C ARG A 60 1.77 0.40 -11.25
N LEU A 61 1.81 1.60 -11.80
CA LEU A 61 2.25 2.80 -11.10
C LEU A 61 1.05 3.46 -10.45
N HIS A 62 1.16 3.74 -9.14
CA HIS A 62 0.16 4.50 -8.39
C HIS A 62 0.79 5.85 -8.00
N PHE A 63 0.08 6.94 -8.23
CA PHE A 63 0.48 8.28 -7.81
C PHE A 63 -0.18 8.59 -6.47
N LEU A 64 0.59 8.95 -5.45
CA LEU A 64 0.09 9.24 -4.11
C LEU A 64 0.18 10.73 -3.82
N LEU A 65 -0.98 11.36 -3.62
CA LEU A 65 -1.11 12.71 -3.10
C LEU A 65 -1.41 12.66 -1.60
N ASN A 66 -0.57 13.31 -0.79
CA ASN A 66 -0.91 13.63 0.59
C ASN A 66 -1.91 14.80 0.59
N ALA A 67 -3.20 14.48 0.55
CA ALA A 67 -4.27 15.46 0.38
C ALA A 67 -4.60 16.22 1.67
N GLN A 68 -4.21 15.69 2.83
CA GLN A 68 -4.33 16.35 4.13
C GLN A 68 -3.19 15.88 5.02
N SER A 69 -2.49 16.80 5.68
CA SER A 69 -1.26 16.48 6.41
C SER A 69 -1.28 16.94 7.86
N GLY A 70 -0.88 16.06 8.77
CA GLY A 70 -0.91 16.32 10.21
C GLY A 70 -2.34 16.48 10.73
N LEU A 71 -2.53 17.19 11.85
CA LEU A 71 -3.86 17.45 12.42
C LEU A 71 -4.65 16.17 12.78
N CYS A 72 -3.97 15.02 12.90
CA CYS A 72 -4.58 13.77 13.30
C CYS A 72 -4.76 13.75 14.83
N PRO A 73 -5.96 13.45 15.36
CA PRO A 73 -6.19 13.38 16.81
C PRO A 73 -5.70 12.08 17.45
N GLU A 74 -5.28 11.10 16.64
CA GLU A 74 -4.77 9.81 17.11
C GLU A 74 -3.36 9.96 17.68
N ASP A 75 -2.99 9.06 18.59
CA ASP A 75 -1.69 8.97 19.27
C ASP A 75 -0.82 7.81 18.75
N CYS A 76 -0.97 7.43 17.49
CA CYS A 76 -0.19 6.35 16.89
C CYS A 76 1.31 6.66 16.92
N HIS A 77 2.08 5.93 17.74
CA HIS A 77 3.52 6.16 17.95
C HIS A 77 4.39 5.99 16.69
N TYR A 78 3.93 5.22 15.71
CA TYR A 78 4.64 5.00 14.45
C TYR A 78 4.32 6.06 13.38
N CYS A 79 3.31 6.92 13.58
CA CYS A 79 2.81 7.81 12.55
C CYS A 79 3.36 9.22 12.71
N SER A 80 3.97 9.76 11.66
CA SER A 80 4.48 11.15 11.64
C SER A 80 3.38 12.21 11.75
N GLN A 81 2.14 11.86 11.42
CA GLN A 81 0.99 12.76 11.43
C GLN A 81 0.22 12.75 12.76
N SER A 82 0.57 11.85 13.69
CA SER A 82 -0.03 11.69 15.01
C SER A 82 0.09 12.96 15.87
N LYS A 83 -0.88 13.20 16.76
CA LYS A 83 -0.86 14.37 17.67
C LYS A 83 0.36 14.39 18.60
N ILE A 84 0.91 13.21 18.92
CA ILE A 84 2.06 13.06 19.82
C ILE A 84 3.39 13.03 19.06
N SER A 85 3.35 13.09 17.72
CA SER A 85 4.57 13.03 16.91
C SER A 85 5.34 14.35 16.97
N THR A 86 6.66 14.25 17.07
CA THR A 86 7.60 15.37 16.98
C THR A 86 8.25 15.49 15.60
N ALA A 87 7.84 14.65 14.64
CA ALA A 87 8.36 14.66 13.28
C ALA A 87 8.11 16.03 12.61
N GLN A 88 9.09 16.50 11.85
CA GLN A 88 8.99 17.73 11.08
C GLN A 88 8.23 17.44 9.78
N ILE A 89 6.94 17.75 9.78
CA ILE A 89 6.06 17.66 8.60
C ILE A 89 5.31 18.96 8.40
N GLU A 90 4.99 19.27 7.16
CA GLU A 90 4.02 20.33 6.86
C GLU A 90 2.64 19.91 7.35
N LYS A 91 1.91 20.85 7.97
CA LYS A 91 0.56 20.61 8.50
C LYS A 91 -0.42 21.50 7.74
N TYR A 92 -1.42 20.88 7.13
CA TYR A 92 -2.43 21.57 6.34
C TYR A 92 -3.73 20.77 6.33
N PRO A 93 -4.89 21.45 6.26
CA PRO A 93 -6.18 20.80 6.09
C PRO A 93 -6.26 20.13 4.70
N LEU A 94 -7.40 19.51 4.40
CA LEU A 94 -7.65 18.99 3.05
C LEU A 94 -7.37 20.06 1.99
N LEU A 95 -6.56 19.71 0.99
CA LEU A 95 -6.24 20.57 -0.13
C LEU A 95 -7.51 21.01 -0.88
N ALA A 96 -7.45 22.21 -1.47
CA ALA A 96 -8.50 22.68 -2.34
C ALA A 96 -8.62 21.81 -3.60
N THR A 97 -9.83 21.70 -4.15
CA THR A 97 -10.11 20.85 -5.31
C THR A 97 -9.22 21.19 -6.50
N GLU A 98 -8.86 22.46 -6.68
CA GLU A 98 -7.97 22.92 -7.74
C GLU A 98 -6.55 22.32 -7.62
N GLU A 99 -6.01 22.25 -6.40
CA GLU A 99 -4.69 21.64 -6.16
C GLU A 99 -4.72 20.12 -6.35
N ILE A 100 -5.83 19.48 -5.96
CA ILE A 100 -6.04 18.05 -6.21
C ILE A 100 -6.11 17.78 -7.72
N LEU A 101 -6.82 18.61 -8.49
CA LEU A 101 -6.91 18.49 -9.95
C LEU A 101 -5.56 18.71 -10.64
N LYS A 102 -4.73 19.65 -10.15
CA LYS A 102 -3.35 19.83 -10.64
C LYS A 102 -2.51 18.56 -10.41
N ALA A 103 -2.61 17.97 -9.23
CA ALA A 103 -1.91 16.73 -8.92
C ALA A 103 -2.42 15.55 -9.76
N ALA A 104 -3.73 15.46 -10.01
CA ALA A 104 -4.32 14.45 -10.89
C ALA A 104 -3.86 14.63 -12.34
N ALA A 105 -3.83 15.86 -12.85
CA ALA A 105 -3.29 16.17 -14.18
C ALA A 105 -1.83 15.68 -14.31
N HIS A 106 -1.02 15.93 -13.27
CA HIS A 106 0.35 15.45 -13.23
C HIS A 106 0.45 13.92 -13.18
N ALA A 107 -0.42 13.26 -12.40
CA ALA A 107 -0.49 11.81 -12.36
C ALA A 107 -0.85 11.19 -13.73
N GLU A 108 -1.76 11.81 -14.47
CA GLU A 108 -2.11 11.37 -15.84
C GLU A 108 -0.94 11.60 -16.82
N GLN A 109 -0.24 12.73 -16.72
CA GLN A 109 0.98 12.96 -17.52
C GLN A 109 2.04 11.89 -17.28
N LEU A 110 2.18 11.43 -16.03
CA LEU A 110 3.05 10.32 -15.66
C LEU A 110 2.49 8.94 -16.01
N LYS A 111 1.29 8.87 -16.60
CA LYS A 111 0.56 7.65 -16.95
C LYS A 111 0.38 6.73 -15.74
N ALA A 112 0.12 7.31 -14.57
CA ALA A 112 -0.24 6.55 -13.40
C ALA A 112 -1.53 5.76 -13.67
N GLY A 113 -1.57 4.50 -13.24
CA GLY A 113 -2.77 3.66 -13.36
C GLY A 113 -3.79 3.90 -12.24
N THR A 114 -3.37 4.55 -11.15
CA THR A 114 -4.22 4.88 -10.00
C THR A 114 -3.75 6.20 -9.39
N PHE A 115 -4.68 7.10 -9.06
CA PHE A 115 -4.44 8.30 -8.26
C PHE A 115 -4.98 8.10 -6.84
N CYS A 116 -4.09 8.09 -5.86
CA CYS A 116 -4.40 7.85 -4.46
C CYS A 116 -4.38 9.18 -3.70
N MET A 117 -5.48 9.51 -3.01
CA MET A 117 -5.54 10.62 -2.07
C MET A 117 -5.47 10.10 -0.64
N VAL A 118 -4.48 10.55 0.12
CA VAL A 118 -4.29 10.17 1.52
C VAL A 118 -4.67 11.34 2.40
N ILE A 119 -5.46 11.06 3.44
CA ILE A 119 -5.85 12.03 4.45
C ILE A 119 -5.40 11.57 5.84
N SER A 120 -5.23 12.52 6.74
CA SER A 120 -4.93 12.25 8.14
C SER A 120 -6.19 11.96 8.96
N GLY A 121 -6.03 11.32 10.11
CA GLY A 121 -7.14 10.91 10.99
C GLY A 121 -7.47 9.43 10.88
N ARG A 122 -8.28 8.95 11.84
CA ARG A 122 -8.86 7.61 11.79
C ARG A 122 -9.94 7.47 10.73
N SER A 123 -10.77 8.49 10.61
CA SER A 123 -11.86 8.61 9.64
C SER A 123 -12.06 10.09 9.29
N PRO A 124 -12.50 10.44 8.06
CA PRO A 124 -12.89 11.81 7.74
C PRO A 124 -14.17 12.19 8.51
N THR A 125 -14.34 13.49 8.78
CA THR A 125 -15.64 14.03 9.16
C THR A 125 -16.56 14.06 7.94
N ASP A 126 -17.88 14.17 8.13
CA ASP A 126 -18.85 14.24 7.03
C ASP A 126 -18.53 15.37 6.03
N SER A 127 -18.08 16.53 6.55
CA SER A 127 -17.68 17.66 5.70
C SER A 127 -16.43 17.36 4.88
N VAL A 128 -15.41 16.74 5.49
CA VAL A 128 -14.20 16.33 4.76
C VAL A 128 -14.53 15.25 3.74
N PHE A 129 -15.35 14.28 4.10
CA PHE A 129 -15.77 13.20 3.22
C PHE A 129 -16.54 13.74 2.01
N ALA A 130 -17.46 14.68 2.21
CA ALA A 130 -18.18 15.34 1.11
C ALA A 130 -17.23 16.03 0.13
N LYS A 131 -16.21 16.74 0.62
CA LYS A 131 -15.18 17.39 -0.21
C LYS A 131 -14.32 16.37 -0.97
N VAL A 132 -13.94 15.26 -0.31
CA VAL A 132 -13.22 14.17 -0.98
C VAL A 132 -14.08 13.58 -2.11
N LEU A 133 -15.38 13.35 -1.89
CA LEU A 133 -16.28 12.86 -2.94
C LEU A 133 -16.39 13.84 -4.11
N GLU A 134 -16.47 15.14 -3.84
CA GLU A 134 -16.45 16.18 -4.87
C GLU A 134 -15.16 16.13 -5.69
N ALA A 135 -14.01 16.07 -5.02
CA ALA A 135 -12.71 15.96 -5.68
C ALA A 135 -12.58 14.67 -6.52
N VAL A 136 -13.03 13.52 -6.01
CA VAL A 136 -13.07 12.25 -6.76
C VAL A 136 -13.91 12.40 -8.04
N ARG A 137 -15.11 13.00 -7.94
CA ARG A 137 -15.98 13.21 -9.11
C ARG A 137 -15.33 14.14 -10.13
N ALA A 138 -14.69 15.21 -9.67
CA ALA A 138 -14.00 16.16 -10.55
C ALA A 138 -12.81 15.51 -11.27
N VAL A 139 -12.00 14.70 -10.57
CA VAL A 139 -10.90 13.94 -11.17
C VAL A 139 -11.42 12.96 -12.22
N LYS A 140 -12.42 12.14 -11.87
CA LYS A 140 -13.03 11.15 -12.79
C LYS A 140 -13.69 11.78 -14.02
N ALA A 141 -14.15 13.03 -13.93
CA ALA A 141 -14.75 13.74 -15.05
C ALA A 141 -13.72 14.27 -16.06
N GLN A 142 -12.47 14.52 -15.63
CA GLN A 142 -11.43 15.11 -16.47
C GLN A 142 -10.35 14.12 -16.90
N TYR A 143 -10.12 13.08 -16.09
CA TYR A 143 -8.95 12.21 -16.18
C TYR A 143 -9.36 10.74 -16.14
N ASN A 144 -8.63 9.89 -16.86
CA ASN A 144 -8.84 8.44 -16.83
C ASN A 144 -8.05 7.78 -15.68
N LEU A 145 -8.26 8.32 -14.47
CA LEU A 145 -7.64 7.92 -13.20
C LEU A 145 -8.71 7.42 -12.25
#